data_AF-A0A7K5FVD7-F1
#
_entry.id   AF-A0A7K5FVD7-F1
#
_cell.length_a   1.000
_cell.length_b   1.000
_cell.length_c   1.000
_cell.angle_alpha   90.00
_cell.angle_beta   90.00
_cell.angle_gamma   90.00
#
_symmetry.space_group_name_H-M   'P 1'
#
loop_
_entity.id
_entity.type
_entity.pdbx_description
1 polymer ?
#
loop_
_entity_poly.entity_id
_entity_poly.type
_entity_poly.pdbx_seq_one_letter_code
_entity_poly.pdbx_strand_id
1 'polypeptide(L)'
;GGMEKIKQHTFALAHYTYNVLSTLKYANGSPVVRIYSDTDFSNPDVQGPIINFNILDENGEVIGFSQVDKMASLYNIHVRTGCFCNTGACQMHLGISNEDIQRNLQAGHVCGDDIDLVDGHPTGSVRISFGYMSSFEDAQTFLKFIIATRLSKSDAEIPFQSSVTTLTTESVPDDRPSFNSADKLSQIPHISDRELGNNSSVTMTTGSWQPPEAEAESIRAAVSETAIPTCRRGDKPITVTNIYLYPIKSCSAFEVTEWPVGNQGLLYDRNWMVANQNGVCITQKQEPRLCLINPSIDLKKKIMVIQAEGMDPVSVSLEENTGKETVISESKVCSHRVKTYDCGERIAGWFSMFLARPCRLIRQSSDLSHQKNTKGLASATNISLSLVNEAQYLLVNVASILQLKEHISARLEEPLEIGELIRRFRANIIITAPEPFEEEEWAEISIGALRFQVVGPCSRCQIICIDQQSGERNKEFMQSLSVARGRKTNFGIYLMNQPLHSSLPDILSVGSQVLPVLKENMEIQPPTSSEEKCSG
;
A
#
# COMPACT_ATOMS: atom_id res chain seq x y z
N GLY A 1 -32.23 -3.97 -26.65
CA GLY A 1 -31.85 -2.82 -25.80
C GLY A 1 -33.09 -2.17 -25.21
N GLY A 2 -32.90 -1.13 -24.40
CA GLY A 2 -33.97 -0.37 -23.73
C GLY A 2 -33.83 -0.37 -22.20
N MET A 3 -34.36 0.66 -21.53
CA MET A 3 -34.23 0.82 -20.07
C MET A 3 -34.88 -0.31 -19.28
N GLU A 4 -35.99 -0.88 -19.75
CA GLU A 4 -36.63 -2.02 -19.08
C GLU A 4 -35.73 -3.27 -19.09
N LYS A 5 -35.04 -3.55 -20.22
CA LYS A 5 -34.08 -4.66 -20.27
C LYS A 5 -32.87 -4.41 -19.38
N ILE A 6 -32.40 -3.16 -19.29
CA ILE A 6 -31.31 -2.78 -18.38
C ILE A 6 -31.76 -2.93 -16.92
N LYS A 7 -32.98 -2.53 -16.57
CA LYS A 7 -33.59 -2.71 -15.25
C LYS A 7 -33.59 -4.18 -14.87
N GLN A 8 -34.20 -5.03 -15.70
CA GLN A 8 -34.29 -6.47 -15.47
C GLN A 8 -32.91 -7.13 -15.36
N HIS A 9 -31.97 -6.78 -16.25
CA HIS A 9 -30.60 -7.30 -16.23
C HIS A 9 -29.86 -6.94 -14.94
N THR A 10 -29.79 -5.66 -14.61
CA THR A 10 -29.04 -5.19 -13.43
C THR A 10 -29.68 -5.65 -12.12
N PHE A 11 -31.02 -5.73 -12.08
CA PHE A 11 -31.75 -6.30 -10.96
C PHE A 11 -31.47 -7.80 -10.81
N ALA A 12 -31.47 -8.58 -11.90
CA ALA A 12 -31.19 -10.02 -11.82
C ALA A 12 -29.78 -10.30 -11.24
N LEU A 13 -28.77 -9.51 -11.62
CA LEU A 13 -27.43 -9.59 -11.03
C LEU A 13 -27.42 -9.25 -9.55
N ALA A 14 -28.11 -8.18 -9.15
CA ALA A 14 -28.21 -7.78 -7.75
C ALA A 14 -28.98 -8.83 -6.91
N HIS A 15 -30.12 -9.30 -7.38
CA HIS A 15 -30.92 -10.33 -6.73
C HIS A 15 -30.15 -11.65 -6.57
N TYR A 16 -29.46 -12.11 -7.62
CA TYR A 16 -28.58 -13.27 -7.54
C TYR A 16 -27.50 -13.09 -6.46
N THR A 17 -26.79 -11.96 -6.49
CA THR A 17 -25.71 -11.67 -5.55
C THR A 17 -26.22 -11.56 -4.11
N TYR A 18 -27.35 -10.88 -3.90
CA TYR A 18 -28.03 -10.73 -2.61
C TYR A 18 -28.39 -12.09 -2.00
N ASN A 19 -29.00 -12.97 -2.80
CA ASN A 19 -29.42 -14.29 -2.33
C ASN A 19 -28.22 -15.13 -1.89
N VAL A 20 -27.15 -15.16 -2.69
CA VAL A 20 -25.95 -15.92 -2.29
C VAL A 20 -25.32 -15.31 -1.05
N LEU A 21 -25.09 -13.99 -1.02
CA LEU A 21 -24.50 -13.30 0.14
C LEU A 21 -25.27 -13.57 1.43
N SER A 22 -26.61 -13.52 1.39
CA SER A 22 -27.47 -13.75 2.55
C SER A 22 -27.39 -15.17 3.11
N THR A 23 -26.94 -16.14 2.30
CA THR A 23 -26.77 -17.54 2.71
C THR A 23 -25.38 -17.86 3.26
N LEU A 24 -24.40 -16.98 3.06
CA LEU A 24 -23.01 -17.23 3.49
C LEU A 24 -22.90 -17.20 5.03
N LYS A 25 -22.44 -18.31 5.60
CA LYS A 25 -22.22 -18.48 7.03
C LYS A 25 -20.86 -19.12 7.31
N TYR A 26 -20.29 -18.77 8.45
CA TYR A 26 -19.15 -19.47 9.05
C TYR A 26 -19.58 -20.84 9.59
N ALA A 27 -18.61 -21.73 9.88
CA ALA A 27 -18.88 -23.06 10.45
C ALA A 27 -19.67 -23.02 11.78
N ASN A 28 -19.51 -21.94 12.57
CA ASN A 28 -20.26 -21.71 13.80
C ASN A 28 -21.69 -21.18 13.55
N GLY A 29 -22.10 -21.02 12.30
CA GLY A 29 -23.42 -20.53 11.88
C GLY A 29 -23.56 -19.00 11.85
N SER A 30 -22.52 -18.24 12.23
CA SER A 30 -22.56 -16.77 12.17
C SER A 30 -22.53 -16.28 10.72
N PRO A 31 -23.23 -15.18 10.39
CA PRO A 31 -23.31 -14.68 9.02
C PRO A 31 -21.98 -14.03 8.59
N VAL A 32 -21.60 -14.21 7.32
CA VAL A 32 -20.38 -13.59 6.76
C VAL A 32 -20.58 -12.10 6.46
N VAL A 33 -21.82 -11.68 6.21
CA VAL A 33 -22.14 -10.28 5.87
C VAL A 33 -23.37 -9.79 6.62
N ARG A 34 -23.38 -8.48 6.93
CA ARG A 34 -24.55 -7.73 7.37
C ARG A 34 -25.01 -6.85 6.23
N ILE A 35 -26.14 -7.18 5.61
CA ILE A 35 -26.71 -6.42 4.49
C ILE A 35 -27.63 -5.32 5.04
N TYR A 36 -27.51 -4.11 4.50
CA TYR A 36 -28.35 -2.96 4.81
C TYR A 36 -29.32 -2.75 3.65
N SER A 37 -30.57 -3.17 3.85
CA SER A 37 -31.64 -3.07 2.85
C SER A 37 -32.99 -2.89 3.53
N ASP A 38 -33.83 -2.06 2.94
CA ASP A 38 -35.24 -1.90 3.35
C ASP A 38 -36.17 -2.86 2.58
N THR A 39 -35.65 -3.57 1.58
CA THR A 39 -36.38 -4.56 0.76
C THR A 39 -35.72 -5.94 0.80
N ASP A 40 -36.44 -6.96 0.34
CA ASP A 40 -35.97 -8.34 0.19
C ASP A 40 -35.40 -8.63 -1.21
N PHE A 41 -35.17 -7.61 -2.03
CA PHE A 41 -34.75 -7.76 -3.43
C PHE A 41 -35.72 -8.58 -4.31
N SER A 42 -37.01 -8.65 -3.98
CA SER A 42 -38.00 -9.42 -4.77
C SER A 42 -38.55 -8.69 -6.00
N ASN A 43 -38.55 -7.35 -6.01
CA ASN A 43 -39.21 -6.55 -7.05
C ASN A 43 -38.30 -5.44 -7.65
N PRO A 44 -38.05 -5.45 -8.97
CA PRO A 44 -37.20 -4.45 -9.64
C PRO A 44 -37.79 -3.03 -9.70
N ASP A 45 -39.08 -2.85 -9.41
CA ASP A 45 -39.72 -1.52 -9.42
C ASP A 45 -39.46 -0.74 -8.12
N VAL A 46 -39.08 -1.42 -7.04
CA VAL A 46 -38.82 -0.81 -5.72
C VAL A 46 -37.36 -0.98 -5.28
N GLN A 47 -36.63 -1.94 -5.85
CA GLN A 47 -35.24 -2.22 -5.52
C GLN A 47 -34.31 -2.01 -6.72
N GLY A 48 -33.31 -1.14 -6.54
CA GLY A 48 -32.26 -0.90 -7.53
C GLY A 48 -31.12 -1.94 -7.47
N PRO A 49 -30.18 -1.87 -8.42
CA PRO A 49 -29.09 -2.86 -8.55
C PRO A 49 -27.89 -2.58 -7.62
N ILE A 50 -28.17 -2.10 -6.40
CA ILE A 50 -27.18 -1.70 -5.40
C ILE A 50 -27.37 -2.55 -4.15
N ILE A 51 -26.27 -3.09 -3.62
CA ILE A 51 -26.26 -3.81 -2.34
C ILE A 51 -25.26 -3.10 -1.43
N ASN A 52 -25.74 -2.63 -0.27
CA ASN A 52 -24.90 -2.09 0.81
C ASN A 52 -24.75 -3.15 1.90
N PHE A 53 -23.53 -3.39 2.36
CA PHE A 53 -23.27 -4.38 3.40
C PHE A 53 -21.95 -4.11 4.11
N ASN A 54 -21.78 -4.72 5.27
CA ASN A 54 -20.49 -4.88 5.94
C ASN A 54 -20.11 -6.36 6.00
N ILE A 55 -18.82 -6.65 5.90
CA ILE A 55 -18.31 -8.01 6.09
C ILE A 55 -18.06 -8.21 7.59
N LEU A 56 -18.45 -9.35 8.12
CA LEU A 56 -18.27 -9.72 9.52
C LEU A 56 -17.17 -10.78 9.66
N ASP A 57 -16.52 -10.83 10.81
CA ASP A 57 -15.70 -11.96 11.20
C ASP A 57 -16.50 -13.10 11.84
N GLU A 58 -15.80 -14.17 12.26
CA GLU A 58 -16.45 -15.34 12.86
C GLU A 58 -17.10 -15.04 14.22
N ASN A 59 -16.66 -13.97 14.90
CA ASN A 59 -17.20 -13.46 16.16
C ASN A 59 -18.37 -12.49 15.94
N GLY A 60 -18.62 -12.06 14.70
CA GLY A 60 -19.66 -11.10 14.33
C GLY A 60 -19.19 -9.64 14.33
N GLU A 61 -17.89 -9.40 14.51
CA GLU A 61 -17.29 -8.07 14.49
C GLU A 61 -17.11 -7.58 13.05
N VAL A 62 -17.24 -6.28 12.83
CA VAL A 62 -17.17 -5.70 11.48
C VAL A 62 -15.72 -5.62 11.02
N ILE A 63 -15.47 -6.12 9.80
CA ILE A 63 -14.23 -5.90 9.09
C ILE A 63 -14.32 -4.57 8.36
N GLY A 64 -13.36 -3.69 8.63
CA GLY A 64 -13.30 -2.34 8.08
C GLY A 64 -13.35 -2.30 6.55
N PHE A 65 -14.13 -1.37 6.00
CA PHE A 65 -14.37 -1.27 4.55
C PHE A 65 -13.10 -0.95 3.74
N SER A 66 -12.11 -0.25 4.32
CA SER A 66 -10.84 0.05 3.65
C SER A 66 -10.05 -1.23 3.39
N GLN A 67 -10.05 -2.14 4.36
CA GLN A 67 -9.46 -3.45 4.17
C GLN A 67 -10.21 -4.25 3.10
N VAL A 68 -11.54 -4.24 3.12
CA VAL A 68 -12.33 -4.94 2.10
C VAL A 68 -12.02 -4.43 0.70
N ASP A 69 -11.90 -3.11 0.51
CA ASP A 69 -11.54 -2.50 -0.77
C ASP A 69 -10.12 -2.90 -1.24
N LYS A 70 -9.15 -2.88 -0.33
CA LYS A 70 -7.77 -3.33 -0.59
C LYS A 70 -7.73 -4.80 -1.01
N MET A 71 -8.53 -5.66 -0.39
CA MET A 71 -8.63 -7.08 -0.71
C MET A 71 -9.40 -7.32 -2.02
N ALA A 72 -10.52 -6.64 -2.24
CA ALA A 72 -11.32 -6.71 -3.47
C ALA A 72 -10.50 -6.32 -4.69
N SER A 73 -9.66 -5.29 -4.55
CA SER A 73 -8.73 -4.86 -5.60
C SER A 73 -7.85 -6.03 -6.07
N LEU A 74 -7.42 -6.95 -5.19
CA LEU A 74 -6.58 -8.11 -5.56
C LEU A 74 -7.28 -9.02 -6.55
N TYR A 75 -8.61 -9.02 -6.56
CA TYR A 75 -9.45 -9.77 -7.47
C TYR A 75 -9.87 -8.93 -8.68
N ASN A 76 -9.23 -7.77 -8.90
CA ASN A 76 -9.62 -6.77 -9.91
C ASN A 76 -11.06 -6.28 -9.76
N ILE A 77 -11.57 -6.29 -8.52
CA ILE A 77 -12.89 -5.78 -8.19
C ILE A 77 -12.74 -4.38 -7.61
N HIS A 78 -13.54 -3.45 -8.10
CA HIS A 78 -13.62 -2.10 -7.56
C HIS A 78 -14.97 -1.92 -6.85
N VAL A 79 -14.93 -1.73 -5.54
CA VAL A 79 -16.12 -1.46 -4.72
C VAL A 79 -16.19 0.03 -4.40
N ARG A 80 -17.34 0.50 -3.91
CA ARG A 80 -17.44 1.84 -3.31
C ARG A 80 -17.54 1.68 -1.81
N THR A 81 -16.79 2.46 -1.07
CA THR A 81 -16.77 2.41 0.40
C THR A 81 -17.00 3.78 1.01
N GLY A 82 -17.36 3.80 2.30
CA GLY A 82 -17.61 5.01 3.07
C GLY A 82 -19.06 5.11 3.57
N CYS A 83 -19.44 6.28 4.08
CA CYS A 83 -20.80 6.55 4.54
C CYS A 83 -21.79 6.46 3.36
N PHE A 84 -23.07 6.18 3.67
CA PHE A 84 -24.21 5.94 2.77
C PHE A 84 -24.59 7.16 1.88
N CYS A 85 -23.69 8.15 1.74
CA CYS A 85 -23.90 9.46 1.13
C CYS A 85 -24.99 10.32 1.80
N ASN A 86 -25.55 9.83 2.91
CA ASN A 86 -26.53 10.48 3.77
C ASN A 86 -26.18 10.13 5.22
N THR A 87 -25.88 11.14 6.03
CA THR A 87 -25.49 10.95 7.43
C THR A 87 -26.60 10.32 8.27
N GLY A 88 -27.87 10.67 8.02
CA GLY A 88 -29.02 10.04 8.69
C GLY A 88 -29.15 8.55 8.39
N ALA A 89 -28.82 8.12 7.16
CA ALA A 89 -28.74 6.69 6.83
C ALA A 89 -27.57 6.00 7.56
N CYS A 90 -26.44 6.68 7.73
CA CYS A 90 -25.32 6.19 8.54
C CYS A 90 -25.72 6.02 10.01
N GLN A 91 -26.42 6.99 10.60
CA GLN A 91 -26.93 6.88 11.97
C GLN A 91 -27.92 5.72 12.11
N MET A 92 -28.88 5.61 11.18
CA MET A 92 -29.91 4.57 11.23
C MET A 92 -29.35 3.16 11.06
N HIS A 93 -28.54 2.93 10.01
CA HIS A 93 -28.09 1.59 9.67
C HIS A 93 -26.84 1.15 10.44
N LEU A 94 -25.98 2.08 10.85
CA LEU A 94 -24.75 1.77 11.61
C LEU A 94 -24.90 2.00 13.12
N GLY A 95 -26.02 2.61 13.57
CA GLY A 95 -26.25 2.90 14.98
C GLY A 95 -25.40 4.03 15.54
N ILE A 96 -24.92 4.94 14.68
CA ILE A 96 -24.02 6.03 15.09
C ILE A 96 -24.84 7.16 15.73
N SER A 97 -24.43 7.61 16.92
CA SER A 97 -25.07 8.74 17.62
C SER A 97 -24.69 10.11 17.03
N ASN A 98 -25.39 11.17 17.43
CA ASN A 98 -25.01 12.53 17.04
C ASN A 98 -23.64 12.92 17.63
N GLU A 99 -23.38 12.46 18.84
CA GLU A 99 -22.14 12.70 19.59
C GLU A 99 -20.96 12.02 18.90
N ASP A 100 -21.14 10.79 18.39
CA ASP A 100 -20.10 10.07 17.66
C ASP A 100 -19.80 10.74 16.31
N ILE A 101 -20.81 11.25 15.59
CA ILE A 101 -20.58 12.03 14.36
C ILE A 101 -19.75 13.27 14.65
N GLN A 102 -20.08 14.00 15.72
CA GLN A 102 -19.33 15.20 16.11
C GLN A 102 -17.89 14.86 16.50
N ARG A 103 -17.69 13.78 17.27
CA ARG A 103 -16.36 13.30 17.67
C ARG A 103 -15.53 12.91 16.45
N ASN A 104 -16.11 12.16 15.51
CA ASN A 104 -15.44 11.74 14.28
C ASN A 104 -15.05 12.96 13.42
N LEU A 105 -15.94 13.94 13.30
CA LEU A 105 -15.65 15.18 12.57
C LEU A 105 -14.50 15.97 13.23
N GLN A 106 -14.50 16.08 14.56
CA GLN A 106 -13.43 16.74 15.32
C GLN A 106 -12.09 15.99 15.21
N ALA A 107 -12.13 14.67 15.08
CA ALA A 107 -10.96 13.84 14.80
C ALA A 107 -10.49 13.92 13.33
N GLY A 108 -11.20 14.68 12.47
CA GLY A 108 -10.83 14.89 11.07
C GLY A 108 -11.28 13.79 10.11
N HIS A 109 -12.23 12.93 10.51
CA HIS A 109 -12.74 11.84 9.67
C HIS A 109 -13.42 12.36 8.41
N VAL A 110 -13.15 11.72 7.27
CA VAL A 110 -13.75 12.01 5.97
C VAL A 110 -14.35 10.74 5.38
N CYS A 111 -15.51 10.85 4.74
CA CYS A 111 -16.18 9.72 4.11
C CYS A 111 -15.26 8.98 3.11
N GLY A 112 -14.97 7.70 3.38
CA GLY A 112 -14.14 6.85 2.53
C GLY A 112 -12.64 6.99 2.78
N ASP A 113 -12.23 7.56 3.92
CA ASP A 113 -10.85 7.51 4.40
C ASP A 113 -10.46 6.11 4.92
N ASP A 114 -9.24 5.99 5.46
CA ASP A 114 -8.74 4.76 6.08
C ASP A 114 -9.19 4.58 7.55
N ILE A 115 -10.02 5.49 8.09
CA ILE A 115 -10.58 5.42 9.45
C ILE A 115 -11.99 4.80 9.33
N ASP A 116 -12.01 3.49 9.08
CA ASP A 116 -13.23 2.74 8.78
C ASP A 116 -13.91 2.13 10.01
N LEU A 117 -13.20 2.03 11.13
CA LEU A 117 -13.67 1.57 12.44
C LEU A 117 -13.23 2.53 13.55
N VAL A 118 -14.15 3.00 14.38
CA VAL A 118 -13.89 3.81 15.59
C VAL A 118 -14.49 3.07 16.78
N ASP A 119 -13.67 2.71 17.76
CA ASP A 119 -14.09 1.91 18.93
C ASP A 119 -14.85 0.62 18.54
N GLY A 120 -14.41 -0.04 17.47
CA GLY A 120 -15.05 -1.24 16.90
C GLY A 120 -16.31 -0.98 16.06
N HIS A 121 -16.80 0.27 16.02
CA HIS A 121 -17.99 0.63 15.26
C HIS A 121 -17.63 1.12 13.86
N PRO A 122 -18.30 0.61 12.81
CA PRO A 122 -18.03 1.05 11.45
C PRO A 122 -18.50 2.48 11.20
N THR A 123 -17.69 3.26 10.50
CA THR A 123 -18.03 4.62 10.07
C THR A 123 -18.76 4.65 8.72
N GLY A 124 -18.87 3.50 8.06
CA GLY A 124 -19.42 3.36 6.71
C GLY A 124 -19.78 1.92 6.33
N SER A 125 -20.02 1.70 5.04
CA SER A 125 -20.28 0.38 4.48
C SER A 125 -19.59 0.14 3.13
N VAL A 126 -19.58 -1.12 2.70
CA VAL A 126 -19.19 -1.52 1.35
C VAL A 126 -20.42 -1.53 0.46
N ARG A 127 -20.31 -0.95 -0.72
CA ARG A 127 -21.36 -0.86 -1.72
C ARG A 127 -20.93 -1.47 -3.05
N ILE A 128 -21.72 -2.43 -3.52
CA ILE A 128 -21.64 -2.95 -4.89
C ILE A 128 -22.77 -2.38 -5.74
N SER A 129 -22.48 -2.10 -7.00
CA SER A 129 -23.44 -1.50 -7.94
C SER A 129 -23.28 -2.17 -9.29
N PHE A 130 -24.31 -2.84 -9.77
CA PHE A 130 -24.30 -3.47 -11.09
C PHE A 130 -24.78 -2.49 -12.16
N GLY A 131 -23.97 -2.31 -13.20
CA GLY A 131 -24.28 -1.47 -14.35
C GLY A 131 -24.69 -2.30 -15.57
N TYR A 132 -25.10 -1.63 -16.65
CA TYR A 132 -25.51 -2.33 -17.88
C TYR A 132 -24.40 -3.19 -18.51
N MET A 133 -23.12 -2.87 -18.25
CA MET A 133 -21.96 -3.64 -18.71
C MET A 133 -21.57 -4.77 -17.76
N SER A 134 -22.10 -4.78 -16.53
CA SER A 134 -21.83 -5.85 -15.58
C SER A 134 -22.41 -7.16 -16.10
N SER A 135 -21.67 -8.23 -15.91
CA SER A 135 -22.02 -9.58 -16.33
C SER A 135 -22.32 -10.47 -15.12
N PHE A 136 -22.89 -11.64 -15.39
CA PHE A 136 -23.04 -12.68 -14.38
C PHE A 136 -21.68 -13.16 -13.86
N GLU A 137 -20.66 -13.19 -14.71
CA GLU A 137 -19.29 -13.54 -14.33
C GLU A 137 -18.68 -12.52 -13.34
N ASP A 138 -18.99 -11.22 -13.49
CA ASP A 138 -18.57 -10.20 -12.52
C ASP A 138 -19.18 -10.47 -11.13
N ALA A 139 -20.48 -10.80 -11.08
CA ALA A 139 -21.17 -11.15 -9.84
C ALA A 139 -20.56 -12.43 -9.20
N GLN A 140 -20.29 -13.45 -10.00
CA GLN A 140 -19.64 -14.68 -9.52
C GLN A 140 -18.20 -14.42 -9.05
N THR A 141 -17.45 -13.58 -9.73
CA THR A 141 -16.08 -13.20 -9.35
C THR A 141 -16.08 -12.50 -7.99
N PHE A 142 -17.05 -11.61 -7.76
CA PHE A 142 -17.25 -10.97 -6.47
C PHE A 142 -17.61 -11.97 -5.36
N LEU A 143 -18.54 -12.89 -5.59
CA LEU A 143 -18.90 -13.92 -4.62
C LEU A 143 -17.71 -14.84 -4.28
N LYS A 144 -16.96 -15.28 -5.31
CA LYS A 144 -15.74 -16.07 -5.14
C LYS A 144 -14.70 -15.33 -4.31
N PHE A 145 -14.57 -14.01 -4.48
CA PHE A 145 -13.70 -13.18 -3.65
C PHE A 145 -14.10 -13.22 -2.17
N ILE A 146 -15.39 -13.05 -1.84
CA ILE A 146 -15.86 -13.11 -0.46
C ILE A 146 -15.56 -14.48 0.15
N ILE A 147 -15.90 -15.55 -0.58
CA ILE A 147 -15.68 -16.93 -0.16
C ILE A 147 -14.18 -17.18 0.07
N ALA A 148 -13.33 -16.89 -0.91
CA ALA A 148 -11.90 -17.16 -0.83
C ALA A 148 -11.16 -16.35 0.24
N THR A 149 -11.69 -15.18 0.62
CA THR A 149 -11.06 -14.32 1.64
C THR A 149 -11.62 -14.49 3.04
N ARG A 150 -12.81 -15.09 3.19
CA ARG A 150 -13.48 -15.23 4.49
C ARG A 150 -13.70 -16.67 4.93
N LEU A 151 -13.94 -17.59 4.02
CA LEU A 151 -14.29 -18.97 4.33
C LEU A 151 -13.07 -19.88 4.12
N SER A 152 -12.89 -20.85 5.00
CA SER A 152 -11.84 -21.86 4.88
C SER A 152 -12.25 -22.97 3.91
N LYS A 153 -11.31 -23.83 3.47
CA LYS A 153 -11.61 -24.93 2.54
C LYS A 153 -12.65 -25.93 3.09
N SER A 154 -12.80 -26.04 4.42
CA SER A 154 -13.83 -26.87 5.07
C SER A 154 -15.21 -26.19 5.12
N ASP A 155 -15.29 -24.89 4.90
CA ASP A 155 -16.54 -24.10 4.92
C ASP A 155 -17.13 -23.94 3.51
N ALA A 156 -16.47 -24.48 2.48
CA ALA A 156 -16.72 -24.17 1.07
C ALA A 156 -17.71 -25.13 0.36
N GLU A 157 -18.63 -25.77 1.09
CA GLU A 157 -19.78 -26.43 0.45
C GLU A 157 -20.85 -25.36 0.12
N ILE A 158 -20.66 -24.64 -0.98
CA ILE A 158 -21.61 -23.62 -1.46
C ILE A 158 -22.31 -24.13 -2.74
N PRO A 159 -23.65 -23.95 -2.86
CA PRO A 159 -24.48 -24.55 -3.89
C PRO A 159 -24.33 -23.82 -5.24
N PHE A 160 -23.22 -24.01 -5.94
CA PHE A 160 -23.05 -23.45 -7.29
C PHE A 160 -23.78 -24.25 -8.39
N GLN A 161 -24.53 -25.30 -8.05
CA GLN A 161 -25.34 -26.07 -9.02
C GLN A 161 -26.69 -26.47 -8.42
N SER A 162 -27.79 -25.83 -8.86
CA SER A 162 -29.10 -26.49 -9.13
C SER A 162 -30.27 -25.51 -9.41
N SER A 163 -30.11 -24.46 -10.23
CA SER A 163 -31.29 -23.64 -10.62
C SER A 163 -31.07 -22.72 -11.83
N VAL A 164 -30.53 -23.26 -12.93
CA VAL A 164 -30.55 -22.54 -14.23
C VAL A 164 -31.04 -23.41 -15.40
N THR A 165 -31.23 -24.73 -15.24
CA THR A 165 -31.54 -25.62 -16.37
C THR A 165 -33.01 -25.67 -16.82
N THR A 166 -33.94 -24.90 -16.23
CA THR A 166 -35.38 -25.07 -16.53
C THR A 166 -36.02 -23.95 -17.36
N LEU A 167 -35.25 -22.98 -17.86
CA LEU A 167 -35.79 -21.90 -18.70
C LEU A 167 -34.88 -21.66 -19.91
N THR A 168 -34.80 -22.64 -20.82
CA THR A 168 -34.45 -22.47 -22.25
C THR A 168 -34.45 -23.85 -22.93
N THR A 169 -35.63 -24.40 -23.15
CA THR A 169 -35.84 -25.45 -24.15
C THR A 169 -37.01 -25.07 -25.04
N GLU A 170 -36.76 -24.16 -25.97
CA GLU A 170 -37.43 -24.20 -27.27
C GLU A 170 -36.36 -24.16 -28.36
N SER A 171 -36.33 -25.25 -29.13
CA SER A 171 -35.37 -25.61 -30.16
C SER A 171 -35.84 -25.17 -31.55
N VAL A 172 -34.98 -24.54 -32.35
CA VAL A 172 -35.06 -24.49 -33.83
C VAL A 172 -33.61 -24.30 -34.37
N PRO A 173 -33.26 -24.69 -35.62
CA PRO A 173 -32.24 -25.70 -35.87
C PRO A 173 -30.94 -25.15 -36.45
N ASP A 174 -29.96 -26.04 -36.42
CA ASP A 174 -28.56 -25.92 -36.82
C ASP A 174 -28.38 -25.69 -38.33
N ASP A 175 -27.59 -24.67 -38.69
CA ASP A 175 -26.98 -24.53 -40.02
C ASP A 175 -25.56 -23.99 -39.84
N ARG A 176 -24.58 -24.89 -39.91
CA ARG A 176 -23.17 -24.55 -40.16
C ARG A 176 -22.66 -25.40 -41.34
N PRO A 177 -21.88 -24.81 -42.26
CA PRO A 177 -20.86 -25.54 -42.97
C PRO A 177 -19.50 -25.37 -42.28
N SER A 178 -18.87 -26.51 -42.09
CA SER A 178 -17.53 -26.78 -41.59
C SER A 178 -16.44 -26.35 -42.57
N PHE A 179 -15.30 -25.90 -42.04
CA PHE A 179 -14.02 -25.94 -42.73
C PHE A 179 -12.94 -26.48 -41.80
N ASN A 180 -12.51 -27.71 -42.10
CA ASN A 180 -11.26 -28.32 -41.64
C ASN A 180 -10.10 -27.72 -42.42
N SER A 181 -8.97 -27.50 -41.76
CA SER A 181 -7.64 -27.73 -42.35
C SER A 181 -6.62 -27.93 -41.23
N ALA A 182 -6.11 -29.14 -41.16
CA ALA A 182 -4.90 -29.49 -40.43
C ALA A 182 -3.69 -29.07 -41.26
N ASP A 183 -2.60 -28.64 -40.61
CA ASP A 183 -1.27 -28.89 -41.16
C ASP A 183 -0.23 -29.12 -40.06
N LYS A 184 0.65 -30.08 -40.37
CA LYS A 184 1.70 -30.71 -39.56
C LYS A 184 3.07 -30.03 -39.78
N LEU A 185 4.05 -30.49 -38.99
CA LEU A 185 5.53 -30.39 -39.10
C LEU A 185 6.15 -29.35 -38.14
N SER A 186 7.24 -29.61 -37.41
CA SER A 186 8.10 -30.79 -37.20
C SER A 186 9.09 -30.48 -36.06
N GLN A 187 9.68 -31.53 -35.50
CA GLN A 187 10.60 -31.59 -34.35
C GLN A 187 12.11 -31.51 -34.73
N ILE A 188 12.94 -31.05 -33.75
CA ILE A 188 14.32 -31.51 -33.36
C ILE A 188 15.54 -31.01 -34.21
N PRO A 189 16.79 -30.79 -33.66
CA PRO A 189 17.40 -31.40 -32.46
C PRO A 189 18.20 -30.56 -31.44
N HIS A 190 18.41 -31.23 -30.30
CA HIS A 190 19.55 -31.17 -29.36
C HIS A 190 20.94 -31.00 -30.00
N ILE A 191 21.81 -30.20 -29.36
CA ILE A 191 23.26 -30.46 -29.25
C ILE A 191 23.70 -30.15 -27.82
N SER A 192 24.42 -31.11 -27.23
CA SER A 192 25.15 -31.06 -25.97
C SER A 192 26.56 -30.49 -26.15
N ASP A 193 27.06 -29.81 -25.13
CA ASP A 193 28.27 -30.15 -24.35
C ASP A 193 29.06 -28.93 -23.86
N ARG A 194 29.27 -28.97 -22.53
CA ARG A 194 30.37 -28.47 -21.70
C ARG A 194 31.42 -27.55 -22.34
N GLU A 195 31.74 -26.46 -21.64
CA GLU A 195 33.05 -26.37 -20.99
C GLU A 195 33.12 -25.40 -19.81
N LEU A 196 34.00 -25.78 -18.88
CA LEU A 196 34.27 -25.22 -17.57
C LEU A 196 35.22 -24.01 -17.73
N GLY A 197 34.89 -22.88 -17.11
CA GLY A 197 35.76 -21.69 -17.11
C GLY A 197 35.79 -21.02 -15.75
N ASN A 198 36.74 -21.46 -14.91
CA ASN A 198 37.18 -20.73 -13.72
C ASN A 198 37.50 -19.27 -14.07
N ASN A 199 37.09 -18.33 -13.22
CA ASN A 199 37.94 -17.17 -12.91
C ASN A 199 37.64 -16.61 -11.52
N SER A 200 38.70 -16.57 -10.73
CA SER A 200 38.78 -16.14 -9.34
C SER A 200 38.93 -14.62 -9.23
N SER A 201 38.32 -14.06 -8.17
CA SER A 201 38.85 -13.01 -7.26
C SER A 201 39.48 -11.75 -7.86
N VAL A 202 38.88 -10.59 -7.54
CA VAL A 202 39.62 -9.45 -7.00
C VAL A 202 38.81 -8.80 -5.87
N THR A 203 39.18 -9.13 -4.64
CA THR A 203 38.78 -8.41 -3.42
C THR A 203 39.73 -7.22 -3.25
N MET A 204 39.21 -5.99 -3.17
CA MET A 204 39.99 -4.81 -2.78
C MET A 204 39.73 -4.49 -1.32
N THR A 205 40.74 -4.75 -0.51
CA THR A 205 40.88 -4.36 0.90
C THR A 205 41.07 -2.84 0.98
N THR A 206 40.23 -2.14 1.73
CA THR A 206 40.50 -0.76 2.18
C THR A 206 40.49 -0.70 3.70
N GLY A 207 41.56 -0.10 4.23
CA GLY A 207 42.04 -0.25 5.60
C GLY A 207 41.15 0.31 6.71
N SER A 208 41.35 -0.28 7.90
CA SER A 208 40.80 0.15 9.17
C SER A 208 41.26 1.57 9.53
N TRP A 209 40.30 2.44 9.84
CA TRP A 209 40.53 3.73 10.47
C TRP A 209 39.82 3.71 11.83
N GLN A 210 40.56 3.91 12.92
CA GLN A 210 40.02 4.11 14.27
C GLN A 210 40.02 5.61 14.61
N PRO A 211 38.96 6.18 15.20
CA PRO A 211 38.99 7.54 15.70
C PRO A 211 39.71 7.64 17.05
N PRO A 212 40.30 8.80 17.41
CA PRO A 212 40.95 9.01 18.69
C PRO A 212 39.94 9.12 19.85
N GLU A 213 40.27 8.53 20.99
CA GLU A 213 39.43 8.37 22.19
C GLU A 213 38.93 9.69 22.84
N ALA A 214 39.36 10.87 22.36
CA ALA A 214 38.98 12.17 22.92
C ALA A 214 37.63 12.73 22.39
N GLU A 215 37.10 12.23 21.27
CA GLU A 215 35.80 12.67 20.71
C GLU A 215 34.59 11.95 21.33
N ALA A 216 34.81 10.80 22.00
CA ALA A 216 33.75 10.00 22.63
C ALA A 216 33.22 10.61 23.95
N GLU A 217 33.92 11.60 24.52
CA GLU A 217 33.52 12.25 25.77
C GLU A 217 32.75 13.56 25.57
N SER A 218 32.88 14.22 24.41
CA SER A 218 32.14 15.45 24.12
C SER A 218 30.69 15.17 23.67
N ILE A 219 30.42 14.00 23.08
CA ILE A 219 29.08 13.60 22.60
C ILE A 219 28.12 13.29 23.78
N ARG A 220 28.63 12.98 24.98
CA ARG A 220 27.78 12.72 26.16
C ARG A 220 27.14 13.97 26.77
N ALA A 221 27.62 15.17 26.43
CA ALA A 221 27.23 16.40 27.11
C ALA A 221 26.04 17.15 26.50
N ALA A 222 25.47 16.68 25.37
CA ALA A 222 24.39 17.38 24.65
C ALA A 222 23.04 16.65 24.63
N VAL A 223 22.85 15.67 25.52
CA VAL A 223 21.54 14.99 25.68
C VAL A 223 20.73 15.75 26.71
N SER A 224 19.68 16.43 26.24
CA SER A 224 18.68 17.12 27.05
C SER A 224 18.12 16.21 28.15
N GLU A 225 18.19 16.68 29.40
CA GLU A 225 17.54 16.10 30.58
C GLU A 225 16.02 16.14 30.42
N THR A 226 15.42 15.13 29.78
CA THR A 226 14.02 14.67 29.97
C THR A 226 13.71 13.57 28.94
N ALA A 227 14.14 12.33 29.24
CA ALA A 227 13.51 11.06 28.84
C ALA A 227 14.50 9.93 29.17
N ILE A 228 14.08 8.96 29.97
CA ILE A 228 14.90 7.80 30.32
C ILE A 228 14.91 6.84 29.12
N PRO A 229 16.07 6.51 28.50
CA PRO A 229 16.15 5.48 27.48
C PRO A 229 15.96 4.12 28.16
N THR A 230 14.79 3.50 28.00
CA THR A 230 14.51 2.17 28.53
C THR A 230 15.06 1.10 27.59
N CYS A 231 16.38 1.02 27.43
CA CYS A 231 16.99 -0.24 27.00
C CYS A 231 16.92 -1.22 28.18
N ARG A 232 16.11 -2.28 28.06
CA ARG A 232 16.17 -3.41 28.99
C ARG A 232 17.62 -3.93 28.98
N ARG A 233 18.19 -4.07 30.18
CA ARG A 233 19.61 -4.38 30.37
C ARG A 233 19.87 -5.83 29.93
N GLY A 234 20.21 -6.03 28.65
CA GLY A 234 20.50 -7.35 28.07
C GLY A 234 20.20 -7.50 26.57
N ASP A 235 19.46 -6.59 25.96
CA ASP A 235 18.98 -6.76 24.58
C ASP A 235 19.98 -6.24 23.53
N LYS A 236 20.04 -6.92 22.37
CA LYS A 236 20.88 -6.53 21.24
C LYS A 236 20.55 -5.09 20.81
N PRO A 237 21.54 -4.25 20.47
CA PRO A 237 21.29 -2.89 20.05
C PRO A 237 20.47 -2.86 18.75
N ILE A 238 19.46 -1.99 18.71
CA ILE A 238 18.68 -1.75 17.50
C ILE A 238 19.54 -0.95 16.52
N THR A 239 19.69 -1.44 15.29
CA THR A 239 20.59 -0.83 14.30
C THR A 239 19.97 -0.75 12.92
N VAL A 240 20.33 0.28 12.16
CA VAL A 240 19.96 0.40 10.74
C VAL A 240 20.74 -0.64 9.94
N THR A 241 20.01 -1.49 9.21
CA THR A 241 20.59 -2.60 8.42
C THR A 241 20.71 -2.24 6.94
N ASN A 242 19.69 -1.61 6.34
CA ASN A 242 19.72 -1.17 4.95
C ASN A 242 19.00 0.17 4.79
N ILE A 243 19.46 0.96 3.83
CA ILE A 243 18.80 2.20 3.41
C ILE A 243 18.46 2.07 1.92
N TYR A 244 17.20 2.31 1.59
CA TYR A 244 16.71 2.27 0.21
C TYR A 244 16.07 3.59 -0.20
N LEU A 245 16.42 4.01 -1.42
CA LEU A 245 15.79 5.10 -2.12
C LEU A 245 14.96 4.57 -3.29
N TYR A 246 13.94 5.33 -3.66
CA TYR A 246 13.15 5.07 -4.86
C TYR A 246 13.02 6.39 -5.61
N PRO A 247 14.09 6.82 -6.31
CA PRO A 247 14.11 8.10 -7.02
C PRO A 247 12.91 8.28 -7.93
N ILE A 248 12.56 7.24 -8.68
CA ILE A 248 11.40 7.22 -9.56
C ILE A 248 10.28 6.42 -8.88
N LYS A 249 9.12 7.06 -8.69
CA LYS A 249 7.92 6.44 -8.14
C LYS A 249 7.60 5.14 -8.89
N SER A 250 7.29 4.08 -8.15
CA SER A 250 6.97 2.74 -8.66
C SER A 250 8.14 1.96 -9.31
N CYS A 251 9.34 2.53 -9.39
CA CYS A 251 10.52 1.81 -9.91
C CYS A 251 11.28 1.07 -8.80
N SER A 252 12.35 0.36 -9.16
CA SER A 252 13.15 -0.45 -8.23
C SER A 252 13.86 0.39 -7.15
N ALA A 253 14.36 -0.31 -6.13
CA ALA A 253 15.09 0.30 -5.03
C ALA A 253 16.54 0.60 -5.43
N PHE A 254 17.04 1.77 -5.01
CA PHE A 254 18.45 2.12 -5.00
C PHE A 254 18.99 1.99 -3.58
N GLU A 255 19.78 0.94 -3.33
CA GLU A 255 20.39 0.67 -2.02
C GLU A 255 21.64 1.53 -1.80
N VAL A 256 21.77 2.08 -0.59
CA VAL A 256 22.89 2.95 -0.21
C VAL A 256 23.36 2.65 1.21
N THR A 257 24.62 2.97 1.48
CA THR A 257 25.22 2.84 2.83
C THR A 257 25.06 4.10 3.66
N GLU A 258 25.04 5.26 3.02
CA GLU A 258 24.83 6.56 3.63
C GLU A 258 24.08 7.48 2.68
N TRP A 259 23.20 8.33 3.18
CA TRP A 259 22.47 9.27 2.34
C TRP A 259 22.03 10.55 3.07
N PRO A 260 22.05 11.72 2.39
CA PRO A 260 21.54 12.96 2.95
C PRO A 260 20.03 12.91 3.21
N VAL A 261 19.63 13.40 4.37
CA VAL A 261 18.24 13.58 4.77
C VAL A 261 17.82 15.00 4.42
N GLY A 262 16.74 15.11 3.65
CA GLY A 262 16.13 16.38 3.28
C GLY A 262 14.89 16.71 4.11
N ASN A 263 14.35 17.89 3.86
CA ASN A 263 13.09 18.37 4.43
C ASN A 263 11.84 17.63 3.91
N GLN A 264 11.95 16.85 2.82
CA GLN A 264 10.84 16.10 2.22
C GLN A 264 10.98 14.58 2.34
N GLY A 265 12.07 14.06 2.91
CA GLY A 265 12.44 12.66 2.81
C GLY A 265 13.96 12.51 2.61
N LEU A 266 14.41 11.31 2.27
CA LEU A 266 15.77 11.12 1.76
C LEU A 266 15.95 11.98 0.49
N LEU A 267 17.10 12.63 0.34
CA LEU A 267 17.34 13.53 -0.79
C LEU A 267 17.09 12.81 -2.12
N TYR A 268 16.29 13.40 -3.02
CA TYR A 268 15.87 12.83 -4.32
C TYR A 268 14.92 11.62 -4.28
N ASP A 269 14.46 11.21 -3.11
CA ASP A 269 13.52 10.10 -2.98
C ASP A 269 12.13 10.48 -3.51
N ARG A 270 11.59 9.68 -4.44
CA ARG A 270 10.29 9.88 -5.12
C ARG A 270 10.16 11.21 -5.88
N ASN A 271 11.25 11.88 -6.23
CA ASN A 271 11.19 13.15 -6.98
C ASN A 271 10.76 13.02 -8.46
N TRP A 272 10.74 11.81 -9.00
CA TRP A 272 10.30 11.54 -10.38
C TRP A 272 9.14 10.55 -10.43
N MET A 273 8.37 10.59 -11.50
CA MET A 273 7.38 9.57 -11.82
C MET A 273 7.23 9.38 -13.33
N VAL A 274 6.80 8.20 -13.73
CA VAL A 274 6.43 7.92 -15.12
C VAL A 274 4.97 8.32 -15.31
N ALA A 275 4.67 9.11 -16.33
CA ALA A 275 3.33 9.52 -16.69
C ALA A 275 2.96 9.14 -18.12
N ASN A 276 1.69 8.92 -18.36
CA ASN A 276 1.16 8.73 -19.71
C ASN A 276 1.03 10.09 -20.45
N GLN A 277 0.61 10.05 -21.71
CA GLN A 277 0.37 11.23 -22.54
C GLN A 277 -0.62 12.26 -21.95
N ASN A 278 -1.48 11.83 -21.02
CA ASN A 278 -2.46 12.69 -20.34
C ASN A 278 -1.92 13.29 -19.03
N GLY A 279 -0.65 13.10 -18.71
CA GLY A 279 -0.04 13.56 -17.45
C GLY A 279 -0.51 12.77 -16.21
N VAL A 280 -1.11 11.59 -16.40
CA VAL A 280 -1.53 10.71 -15.30
C VAL A 280 -0.38 9.78 -14.95
N CYS A 281 -0.05 9.70 -13.66
CA CYS A 281 0.99 8.81 -13.14
C CYS A 281 0.67 7.34 -13.47
N ILE A 282 1.63 6.65 -14.08
CA ILE A 282 1.62 5.20 -14.25
C ILE A 282 2.21 4.62 -12.96
N THR A 283 1.44 3.76 -12.30
CA THR A 283 1.85 3.15 -11.02
C THR A 283 2.24 1.70 -11.20
N GLN A 284 3.01 1.15 -10.25
CA GLN A 284 3.40 -0.27 -10.28
C GLN A 284 2.18 -1.21 -10.29
N LYS A 285 1.05 -0.79 -9.68
CA LYS A 285 -0.22 -1.53 -9.71
C LYS A 285 -0.78 -1.68 -11.13
N GLN A 286 -0.56 -0.69 -12.00
CA GLN A 286 -1.01 -0.70 -13.39
C GLN A 286 0.01 -1.39 -14.30
N GLU A 287 1.30 -1.10 -14.09
CA GLU A 287 2.42 -1.63 -14.87
C GLU A 287 3.49 -2.20 -13.94
N PRO A 288 3.44 -3.51 -13.63
CA PRO A 288 4.40 -4.17 -12.75
C PRO A 288 5.84 -4.08 -13.25
N ARG A 289 6.07 -4.05 -14.57
CA ARG A 289 7.43 -3.98 -15.17
C ARG A 289 8.21 -2.74 -14.75
N LEU A 290 7.56 -1.73 -14.18
CA LEU A 290 8.27 -0.59 -13.56
C LEU A 290 9.26 -1.05 -12.48
N CYS A 291 9.01 -2.16 -11.76
CA CYS A 291 9.97 -2.69 -10.77
C CYS A 291 11.31 -3.12 -11.37
N LEU A 292 11.38 -3.37 -12.68
CA LEU A 292 12.58 -3.82 -13.40
C LEU A 292 13.47 -2.64 -13.84
N ILE A 293 12.98 -1.41 -13.68
CA ILE A 293 13.72 -0.19 -13.99
C ILE A 293 14.52 0.20 -12.75
N ASN A 294 15.84 0.23 -12.91
CA ASN A 294 16.83 0.46 -11.87
C ASN A 294 17.41 1.87 -11.96
N PRO A 295 16.88 2.84 -11.20
CA PRO A 295 17.50 4.15 -11.04
C PRO A 295 18.67 4.09 -10.05
N SER A 296 19.74 4.81 -10.33
CA SER A 296 20.87 5.04 -9.41
C SER A 296 21.29 6.50 -9.48
N ILE A 297 21.66 7.10 -8.36
CA ILE A 297 22.01 8.52 -8.28
C ILE A 297 23.49 8.66 -7.94
N ASP A 298 24.20 9.44 -8.76
CA ASP A 298 25.56 9.88 -8.49
C ASP A 298 25.52 11.36 -8.09
N LEU A 299 25.64 11.63 -6.78
CA LEU A 299 25.62 12.99 -6.23
C LEU A 299 26.83 13.83 -6.68
N LYS A 300 27.98 13.21 -6.95
CA LYS A 300 29.21 13.92 -7.37
C LYS A 300 29.08 14.40 -8.81
N LYS A 301 28.58 13.53 -9.69
CA LYS A 301 28.31 13.88 -11.10
C LYS A 301 26.99 14.62 -11.30
N LYS A 302 26.15 14.69 -10.27
CA LYS A 302 24.81 15.29 -10.29
C LYS A 302 23.92 14.70 -11.39
N ILE A 303 23.96 13.38 -11.55
CA ILE A 303 23.12 12.65 -12.52
C ILE A 303 22.40 11.48 -11.86
N MET A 304 21.22 11.16 -12.39
CA MET A 304 20.55 9.88 -12.18
C MET A 304 20.76 9.01 -13.42
N VAL A 305 21.27 7.80 -13.26
CA VAL A 305 21.42 6.79 -14.30
C VAL A 305 20.30 5.77 -14.16
N ILE A 306 19.57 5.53 -15.25
CA ILE A 306 18.44 4.61 -15.33
C ILE A 306 18.85 3.43 -16.20
N GLN A 307 18.65 2.22 -15.68
CA GLN A 307 19.03 0.97 -16.33
C GLN A 307 17.87 -0.03 -16.28
N ALA A 308 17.76 -0.87 -17.29
CA ALA A 308 16.87 -2.03 -17.29
C ALA A 308 17.48 -3.11 -18.18
N GLU A 309 17.15 -4.37 -17.93
CA GLU A 309 17.63 -5.48 -18.74
C GLU A 309 17.20 -5.32 -20.21
N GLY A 310 18.15 -5.55 -21.13
CA GLY A 310 17.93 -5.41 -22.57
C GLY A 310 17.84 -3.97 -23.09
N MET A 311 18.15 -2.96 -22.27
CA MET A 311 18.11 -1.54 -22.65
C MET A 311 19.45 -0.86 -22.39
N ASP A 312 19.87 0.03 -23.28
CA ASP A 312 21.04 0.87 -23.05
C ASP A 312 20.79 1.86 -21.90
N PRO A 313 21.74 2.04 -20.96
CA PRO A 313 21.59 3.00 -19.86
C PRO A 313 21.33 4.43 -20.35
N VAL A 314 20.44 5.13 -19.64
CA VAL A 314 20.12 6.55 -19.91
C VAL A 314 20.32 7.41 -18.68
N SER A 315 20.77 8.66 -18.87
CA SER A 315 21.10 9.58 -17.78
C SER A 315 20.20 10.82 -17.77
N VAL A 316 19.77 11.24 -16.59
CA VAL A 316 18.98 12.45 -16.33
C VAL A 316 19.79 13.37 -15.42
N SER A 317 19.85 14.67 -15.73
CA SER A 317 20.51 15.66 -14.86
C SER A 317 19.70 15.89 -13.58
N LEU A 318 20.38 15.97 -12.43
CA LEU A 318 19.77 16.37 -11.16
C LEU A 318 19.60 17.90 -11.05
N GLU A 319 20.26 18.68 -11.91
CA GLU A 319 20.14 20.14 -11.92
C GLU A 319 18.90 20.59 -12.71
N GLU A 320 18.22 21.63 -12.23
CA GLU A 320 17.08 22.24 -12.92
C GLU A 320 17.61 23.16 -14.04
N ASN A 321 17.41 22.75 -15.30
CA ASN A 321 17.70 23.61 -16.44
C ASN A 321 16.58 24.66 -16.58
N THR A 322 16.71 25.77 -15.86
CA THR A 322 15.80 26.93 -15.87
C THR A 322 15.62 27.59 -17.24
N GLY A 323 16.35 27.17 -18.29
CA GLY A 323 16.40 27.84 -19.60
C GLY A 323 15.75 27.10 -20.79
N LYS A 324 15.21 25.88 -20.64
CA LYS A 324 14.50 25.20 -21.75
C LYS A 324 13.01 25.07 -21.43
N GLU A 325 12.17 25.44 -22.40
CA GLU A 325 10.70 25.41 -22.38
C GLU A 325 10.17 24.20 -21.63
N THR A 326 9.94 24.43 -20.35
CA THR A 326 9.45 23.44 -19.42
C THR A 326 7.95 23.43 -19.59
N VAL A 327 7.42 22.38 -20.23
CA VAL A 327 5.97 22.16 -20.25
C VAL A 327 5.55 21.83 -18.82
N ILE A 328 5.23 22.88 -18.05
CA ILE A 328 4.64 22.75 -16.72
C ILE A 328 3.27 22.13 -16.93
N SER A 329 3.21 20.81 -16.80
CA SER A 329 1.96 20.08 -16.84
C SER A 329 1.50 19.86 -15.40
N GLU A 330 0.23 20.18 -15.15
CA GLU A 330 -0.42 19.80 -13.91
C GLU A 330 -0.74 18.31 -13.98
N SER A 331 0.11 17.49 -13.37
CA SER A 331 -0.15 16.06 -13.24
C SER A 331 -1.07 15.81 -12.05
N LYS A 332 -2.05 14.91 -12.20
CA LYS A 332 -2.91 14.46 -11.10
C LYS A 332 -2.21 13.32 -10.37
N VAL A 333 -1.77 13.59 -9.14
CA VAL A 333 -1.19 12.59 -8.23
C VAL A 333 -2.07 12.53 -7.01
N CYS A 334 -2.71 11.38 -6.75
CA CYS A 334 -3.58 11.19 -5.58
C CYS A 334 -4.51 12.40 -5.34
N SER A 335 -5.18 12.86 -6.40
CA SER A 335 -6.12 14.00 -6.41
C SER A 335 -5.52 15.41 -6.32
N HIS A 336 -4.21 15.56 -6.16
CA HIS A 336 -3.51 16.84 -6.08
C HIS A 336 -2.82 17.20 -7.41
N ARG A 337 -2.81 18.49 -7.75
CA ARG A 337 -2.10 19.04 -8.92
C ARG A 337 -0.72 19.50 -8.46
N VAL A 338 0.33 18.90 -9.02
CA VAL A 338 1.73 19.24 -8.71
C VAL A 338 2.36 19.82 -9.97
N LYS A 339 3.19 20.87 -9.80
CA LYS A 339 4.01 21.40 -10.90
C LYS A 339 5.12 20.40 -11.21
N THR A 340 5.17 19.96 -12.45
CA THR A 340 6.15 18.98 -12.92
C THR A 340 6.89 19.46 -14.16
N TYR A 341 8.08 18.93 -14.37
CA TYR A 341 8.92 19.19 -15.53
C TYR A 341 9.20 17.91 -16.30
N ASP A 342 9.15 17.98 -17.62
CA ASP A 342 9.48 16.87 -18.50
C ASP A 342 10.99 16.65 -18.60
N CYS A 343 11.45 15.39 -18.52
CA CYS A 343 12.87 15.04 -18.62
C CYS A 343 13.39 14.91 -20.07
N GLY A 344 12.56 15.22 -21.07
CA GLY A 344 12.93 15.33 -22.48
C GLY A 344 12.64 14.07 -23.30
N GLU A 345 12.61 14.25 -24.62
CA GLU A 345 12.22 13.22 -25.61
C GLU A 345 13.11 11.97 -25.57
N ARG A 346 14.41 12.11 -25.28
CA ARG A 346 15.31 10.96 -25.17
C ARG A 346 14.90 10.03 -24.03
N ILE A 347 14.52 10.59 -22.88
CA ILE A 347 14.08 9.83 -21.72
C ILE A 347 12.69 9.24 -21.96
N ALA A 348 11.77 10.04 -22.53
CA ALA A 348 10.45 9.57 -22.91
C ALA A 348 10.52 8.38 -23.90
N GLY A 349 11.38 8.45 -24.90
CA GLY A 349 11.61 7.36 -25.85
C GLY A 349 12.14 6.08 -25.18
N TRP A 350 13.05 6.22 -24.21
CA TRP A 350 13.57 5.09 -23.44
C TRP A 350 12.47 4.36 -22.65
N PHE A 351 11.66 5.10 -21.88
CA PHE A 351 10.55 4.52 -21.12
C PHE A 351 9.47 3.95 -22.03
N SER A 352 9.17 4.64 -23.14
CA SER A 352 8.14 4.20 -24.08
C SER A 352 8.50 2.89 -24.77
N MET A 353 9.79 2.73 -25.11
CA MET A 353 10.33 1.50 -25.67
C MET A 353 10.29 0.35 -24.65
N PHE A 354 10.73 0.59 -23.41
CA PHE A 354 10.74 -0.45 -22.38
C PHE A 354 9.34 -0.93 -21.96
N LEU A 355 8.38 -0.02 -21.86
CA LEU A 355 6.99 -0.31 -21.44
C LEU A 355 6.04 -0.61 -22.62
N ALA A 356 6.56 -0.58 -23.85
CA ALA A 356 5.79 -0.75 -25.09
C ALA A 356 4.54 0.14 -25.18
N ARG A 357 4.61 1.36 -24.62
CA ARG A 357 3.48 2.31 -24.57
C ARG A 357 4.00 3.75 -24.48
N PRO A 358 3.32 4.75 -25.06
CA PRO A 358 3.73 6.15 -24.94
C PRO A 358 3.71 6.63 -23.47
N CYS A 359 4.87 7.01 -22.95
CA CYS A 359 5.03 7.55 -21.61
C CYS A 359 6.25 8.46 -21.49
N ARG A 360 6.25 9.30 -20.46
CA ARG A 360 7.27 10.32 -20.22
C ARG A 360 7.71 10.27 -18.76
N LEU A 361 8.98 10.56 -18.51
CA LEU A 361 9.47 10.77 -17.15
C LEU A 361 9.29 12.23 -16.78
N ILE A 362 8.58 12.47 -15.69
CA ILE A 362 8.34 13.81 -15.16
C ILE A 362 8.94 13.93 -13.77
N ARG A 363 9.48 15.11 -13.47
CA ARG A 363 10.13 15.47 -12.21
C ARG A 363 9.28 16.48 -11.47
N GLN A 364 9.14 16.35 -10.15
CA GLN A 364 8.52 17.37 -9.32
C GLN A 364 9.41 18.62 -9.23
N SER A 365 8.80 19.80 -9.36
CA SER A 365 9.47 21.08 -9.13
C SER A 365 9.81 21.28 -7.66
N SER A 366 11.01 21.79 -7.38
CA SER A 366 11.41 22.18 -6.03
C SER A 366 10.71 23.46 -5.52
N ASP A 367 10.07 24.22 -6.41
CA ASP A 367 9.57 25.56 -6.12
C ASP A 367 8.12 25.55 -5.62
N LEU A 368 7.95 25.25 -4.32
CA LEU A 368 6.66 25.25 -3.61
C LEU A 368 6.24 26.64 -3.11
N SER A 369 7.02 27.69 -3.39
CA SER A 369 6.88 29.06 -2.88
C SER A 369 5.57 29.78 -3.29
N HIS A 370 4.72 29.18 -4.12
CA HIS A 370 3.51 29.81 -4.66
C HIS A 370 2.17 29.17 -4.29
N GLN A 371 2.09 28.23 -3.35
CA GLN A 371 0.81 27.89 -2.70
C GLN A 371 0.41 29.00 -1.71
N LYS A 372 -0.01 30.16 -2.22
CA LYS A 372 -0.69 31.17 -1.41
C LYS A 372 -2.08 30.66 -1.01
N ASN A 373 -2.23 30.38 0.28
CA ASN A 373 -3.43 30.48 1.11
C ASN A 373 -4.76 30.65 0.36
N THR A 374 -5.55 29.58 0.29
CA THR A 374 -7.02 29.71 0.36
C THR A 374 -7.45 29.34 1.78
N LYS A 375 -8.21 30.26 2.38
CA LYS A 375 -8.52 30.43 3.79
C LYS A 375 -9.12 29.20 4.47
N GLY A 376 -8.64 28.88 5.69
CA GLY A 376 -9.31 28.01 6.66
C GLY A 376 -8.38 27.65 7.81
N LEU A 377 -8.77 27.99 9.03
CA LEU A 377 -7.96 28.04 10.26
C LEU A 377 -7.81 26.66 10.95
N ALA A 378 -6.59 26.10 11.00
CA ALA A 378 -6.00 25.41 12.15
C ALA A 378 -4.55 24.97 11.84
N SER A 379 -3.65 25.13 12.81
CA SER A 379 -2.19 25.11 12.70
C SER A 379 -1.59 23.79 13.19
N ALA A 380 -0.92 23.03 12.30
CA ALA A 380 0.29 22.24 12.56
C ALA A 380 0.79 21.58 11.25
N THR A 381 2.08 21.74 10.93
CA THR A 381 2.86 20.95 9.96
C THR A 381 2.26 20.70 8.57
N ASN A 382 2.12 21.75 7.75
CA ASN A 382 2.00 21.59 6.29
C ASN A 382 3.36 21.18 5.68
N ILE A 383 3.77 19.94 5.90
CA ILE A 383 4.87 19.33 5.16
C ILE A 383 4.31 18.94 3.80
N SER A 384 4.81 19.59 2.74
CA SER A 384 4.45 19.24 1.37
C SER A 384 4.98 17.85 1.05
N LEU A 385 4.12 16.84 1.12
CA LEU A 385 4.43 15.47 0.71
C LEU A 385 4.68 15.46 -0.81
N SER A 386 5.95 15.42 -1.20
CA SER A 386 6.45 15.34 -2.58
C SER A 386 6.18 13.96 -3.14
N LEU A 387 5.30 13.78 -4.14
CA LEU A 387 4.93 12.53 -4.87
C LEU A 387 4.77 11.21 -4.05
N VAL A 388 4.89 11.27 -2.73
CA VAL A 388 4.90 10.22 -1.75
C VAL A 388 3.44 9.96 -1.35
N ASN A 389 3.12 8.70 -1.04
CA ASN A 389 1.74 8.32 -0.83
C ASN A 389 1.19 8.87 0.49
N GLU A 390 1.90 8.66 1.61
CA GLU A 390 1.34 8.90 2.95
C GLU A 390 2.36 9.54 3.93
N ALA A 391 3.65 9.17 3.91
CA ALA A 391 4.67 9.78 4.79
C ALA A 391 6.09 9.75 4.22
N GLN A 392 6.95 10.63 4.73
CA GLN A 392 8.32 10.88 4.24
C GLN A 392 9.21 9.64 4.25
N TYR A 393 9.11 8.79 5.27
CA TYR A 393 9.85 7.54 5.35
C TYR A 393 8.95 6.41 5.80
N LEU A 394 9.26 5.22 5.30
CA LEU A 394 8.73 3.96 5.80
C LEU A 394 9.86 3.17 6.46
N LEU A 395 9.64 2.77 7.71
CA LEU A 395 10.54 1.91 8.47
C LEU A 395 9.94 0.51 8.63
N VAL A 396 10.79 -0.50 8.50
CA VAL A 396 10.42 -1.90 8.72
C VAL A 396 11.53 -2.61 9.50
N ASN A 397 11.12 -3.45 10.44
CA ASN A 397 12.02 -4.30 11.21
C ASN A 397 12.22 -5.68 10.53
N VAL A 398 13.46 -6.15 10.50
CA VAL A 398 13.83 -7.47 9.97
C VAL A 398 13.16 -8.60 10.77
N ALA A 399 13.00 -8.47 12.09
CA ALA A 399 12.32 -9.48 12.91
C ALA A 399 10.85 -9.64 12.49
N SER A 400 10.15 -8.53 12.22
CA SER A 400 8.78 -8.51 11.67
C SER A 400 8.69 -9.19 10.31
N ILE A 401 9.71 -9.01 9.45
CA ILE A 401 9.77 -9.67 8.13
C ILE A 401 9.98 -11.17 8.27
N LEU A 402 10.86 -11.60 9.18
CA LEU A 402 11.13 -13.01 9.43
C LEU A 402 9.88 -13.74 9.92
N GLN A 403 9.16 -13.16 10.88
CA GLN A 403 7.90 -13.74 11.35
C GLN A 403 6.87 -13.84 10.22
N LEU A 404 6.75 -12.80 9.39
CA LEU A 404 5.86 -12.84 8.22
C LEU A 404 6.30 -13.89 7.19
N LYS A 405 7.61 -14.06 6.98
CA LYS A 405 8.17 -15.09 6.09
C LYS A 405 7.73 -16.48 6.50
N GLU A 406 7.70 -16.79 7.80
CA GLU A 406 7.25 -18.09 8.30
C GLU A 406 5.80 -18.37 7.92
N HIS A 407 4.91 -17.38 8.08
CA HIS A 407 3.50 -17.49 7.68
C HIS A 407 3.30 -17.64 6.17
N ILE A 408 4.09 -16.90 5.37
CA ILE A 408 4.01 -16.97 3.90
C ILE A 408 4.56 -18.30 3.39
N SER A 409 5.70 -18.75 3.93
CA SER A 409 6.38 -19.97 3.48
C SER A 409 5.53 -21.22 3.74
N ALA A 410 4.65 -21.20 4.74
CA ALA A 410 3.68 -22.27 4.98
C ALA A 410 2.62 -22.40 3.87
N ARG A 411 2.48 -21.39 3.00
CA ARG A 411 1.48 -21.32 1.92
C ARG A 411 2.06 -21.32 0.52
N LEU A 412 3.37 -21.07 0.39
CA LEU A 412 4.07 -21.08 -0.89
C LEU A 412 4.73 -22.45 -1.14
N GLU A 413 4.75 -22.87 -2.40
CA GLU A 413 5.42 -24.10 -2.83
C GLU A 413 6.94 -23.91 -2.96
N GLU A 414 7.39 -22.66 -3.17
CA GLU A 414 8.79 -22.30 -3.37
C GLU A 414 9.40 -21.54 -2.18
N PRO A 415 10.69 -21.78 -1.87
CA PRO A 415 11.38 -21.11 -0.78
C PRO A 415 11.58 -19.62 -1.08
N LEU A 416 11.15 -18.78 -0.14
CA LEU A 416 11.19 -17.33 -0.29
C LEU A 416 12.44 -16.70 0.30
N GLU A 417 13.14 -15.86 -0.45
CA GLU A 417 14.32 -15.15 0.03
C GLU A 417 13.96 -13.92 0.88
N ILE A 418 14.75 -13.65 1.93
CA ILE A 418 14.47 -12.50 2.81
C ILE A 418 14.69 -11.16 2.09
N GLY A 419 15.70 -11.08 1.21
CA GLY A 419 16.01 -9.86 0.47
C GLY A 419 14.94 -9.49 -0.54
N GLU A 420 14.21 -10.47 -1.06
CA GLU A 420 13.07 -10.25 -1.94
C GLU A 420 11.86 -9.71 -1.16
N LEU A 421 11.57 -10.29 0.02
CA LEU A 421 10.55 -9.77 0.95
C LEU A 421 10.81 -8.30 1.36
N ILE A 422 12.05 -7.99 1.75
CA ILE A 422 12.45 -6.62 2.13
C ILE A 422 12.11 -5.64 1.00
N ARG A 423 12.46 -5.99 -0.25
CA ARG A 423 12.21 -5.16 -1.43
C ARG A 423 10.71 -4.97 -1.73
N ARG A 424 9.85 -5.96 -1.46
CA ARG A 424 8.38 -5.85 -1.65
C ARG A 424 7.74 -4.78 -0.78
N PHE A 425 8.22 -4.58 0.45
CA PHE A 425 7.65 -3.56 1.35
C PHE A 425 8.04 -2.14 0.97
N ARG A 426 9.06 -1.98 0.13
CA ARG A 426 9.51 -0.68 -0.38
C ARG A 426 9.81 0.34 0.74
N ALA A 427 10.28 -0.15 1.87
CA ALA A 427 10.69 0.66 3.00
C ALA A 427 11.97 1.44 2.67
N ASN A 428 12.15 2.60 3.30
CA ASN A 428 13.35 3.41 3.18
C ASN A 428 14.40 3.00 4.19
N ILE A 429 13.98 2.65 5.41
CA ILE A 429 14.86 2.33 6.53
C ILE A 429 14.51 0.92 6.97
N ILE A 430 15.47 0.01 6.85
CA ILE A 430 15.37 -1.33 7.43
C ILE A 430 16.21 -1.36 8.69
N ILE A 431 15.65 -1.89 9.77
CA ILE A 431 16.34 -2.02 11.05
C ILE A 431 16.35 -3.47 11.51
N THR A 432 17.30 -3.81 12.37
CA THR A 432 17.25 -5.05 13.15
C THR A 432 16.92 -4.68 14.58
N ALA A 433 15.78 -5.14 15.06
CA ALA A 433 15.36 -5.01 16.45
C ALA A 433 15.07 -6.41 17.04
N PRO A 434 15.23 -6.62 18.37
CA PRO A 434 15.06 -7.93 19.00
C PRO A 434 13.69 -8.60 18.76
N GLU A 435 12.60 -7.85 18.86
CA GLU A 435 11.25 -8.40 18.88
C GLU A 435 10.49 -8.07 17.58
N PRO A 436 9.72 -9.01 17.01
CA PRO A 436 8.84 -8.70 15.88
C PRO A 436 7.79 -7.66 16.26
N PHE A 437 7.57 -6.70 15.36
CA PHE A 437 6.57 -5.63 15.47
C PHE A 437 6.77 -4.65 16.63
N GLU A 438 7.88 -4.70 17.36
CA GLU A 438 8.14 -3.74 18.44
C GLU A 438 8.17 -2.29 17.95
N GLU A 439 8.45 -2.07 16.66
CA GLU A 439 8.43 -0.75 16.03
C GLU A 439 7.06 -0.07 16.11
N GLU A 440 5.97 -0.83 16.26
CA GLU A 440 4.61 -0.31 16.34
C GLU A 440 4.31 0.39 17.68
N GLU A 441 5.10 0.12 18.72
CA GLU A 441 4.96 0.71 20.06
C GLU A 441 5.72 2.02 20.24
N TRP A 442 6.48 2.42 19.22
CA TRP A 442 7.32 3.61 19.28
C TRP A 442 6.51 4.88 18.98
N ALA A 443 6.78 5.93 19.74
CA ALA A 443 6.27 7.28 19.51
C ALA A 443 7.29 8.13 18.72
N GLU A 444 8.57 7.98 19.04
CA GLU A 444 9.67 8.68 18.39
C GLU A 444 10.89 7.76 18.27
N ILE A 445 11.77 8.02 17.30
CA ILE A 445 13.07 7.37 17.21
C ILE A 445 14.16 8.39 16.95
N SER A 446 15.35 8.14 17.50
CA SER A 446 16.57 8.90 17.17
C SER A 446 17.60 8.02 16.50
N ILE A 447 18.23 8.52 15.43
CA ILE A 447 19.30 7.84 14.70
C ILE A 447 20.47 8.83 14.54
N GLY A 448 21.49 8.71 15.40
CA GLY A 448 22.53 9.74 15.48
C GLY A 448 21.96 11.09 15.91
N ALA A 449 22.14 12.12 15.10
CA ALA A 449 21.60 13.47 15.33
C ALA A 449 20.15 13.64 14.83
N LEU A 450 19.65 12.71 14.02
CA LEU A 450 18.32 12.76 13.43
C LEU A 450 17.25 12.32 14.43
N ARG A 451 16.14 13.06 14.47
CA ARG A 451 14.94 12.68 15.23
C ARG A 451 13.76 12.49 14.30
N PHE A 452 13.03 11.40 14.51
CA PHE A 452 11.85 11.08 13.73
C PHE A 452 10.66 10.84 14.65
N GLN A 453 9.53 11.44 14.30
CA GLN A 453 8.24 11.14 14.92
C GLN A 453 7.61 9.94 14.21
N VAL A 454 7.08 8.99 14.97
CA VAL A 454 6.26 7.89 14.46
C VAL A 454 4.84 8.39 14.25
N VAL A 455 4.39 8.38 13.00
CA VAL A 455 3.06 8.86 12.62
C VAL A 455 2.00 7.80 12.87
N GLY A 456 2.35 6.54 12.60
CA GLY A 456 1.43 5.41 12.71
C GLY A 456 1.81 4.25 11.79
N PRO A 457 1.00 3.17 11.80
CA PRO A 457 1.23 1.98 11.00
C PRO A 457 0.97 2.23 9.50
N CYS A 458 1.74 1.57 8.64
CA CYS A 458 1.60 1.63 7.19
C CYS A 458 0.59 0.61 6.68
N SER A 459 -0.53 1.09 6.13
CA SER A 459 -1.51 0.27 5.42
C SER A 459 -0.92 -0.26 4.09
N ARG A 460 -0.75 -1.57 3.97
CA ARG A 460 -0.19 -2.17 2.76
C ARG A 460 -1.22 -2.30 1.65
N CYS A 461 -0.74 -2.09 0.43
CA CYS A 461 -1.52 -2.28 -0.78
C CYS A 461 -0.89 -3.35 -1.68
N GLN A 462 -1.58 -3.67 -2.78
CA GLN A 462 -1.22 -4.71 -3.75
C GLN A 462 0.19 -4.63 -4.34
N ILE A 463 0.90 -3.51 -4.15
CA ILE A 463 2.29 -3.39 -4.57
C ILE A 463 3.17 -4.48 -3.93
N ILE A 464 2.87 -4.92 -2.70
CA ILE A 464 3.64 -6.01 -2.06
C ILE A 464 3.45 -7.36 -2.77
N CYS A 465 2.38 -7.53 -3.55
CA CYS A 465 2.14 -8.72 -4.36
C CYS A 465 3.04 -8.79 -5.59
N ILE A 466 3.74 -7.71 -5.95
CA ILE A 466 4.58 -7.67 -7.15
C ILE A 466 5.99 -8.10 -6.78
N ASP A 467 6.48 -9.14 -7.44
CA ASP A 467 7.88 -9.53 -7.38
C ASP A 467 8.75 -8.41 -7.95
N GLN A 468 9.72 -7.93 -7.17
CA GLN A 468 10.55 -6.79 -7.57
C GLN A 468 11.69 -7.18 -8.53
N GLN A 469 11.89 -8.48 -8.79
CA GLN A 469 12.87 -9.00 -9.75
C GLN A 469 12.21 -9.47 -11.05
N SER A 470 11.05 -10.12 -10.99
CA SER A 470 10.36 -10.62 -12.20
C SER A 470 9.21 -9.73 -12.68
N GLY A 471 8.63 -8.90 -11.79
CA GLY A 471 7.42 -8.13 -12.08
C GLY A 471 6.13 -8.96 -12.05
N GLU A 472 6.21 -10.25 -11.69
CA GLU A 472 5.04 -11.11 -11.60
C GLU A 472 4.19 -10.80 -10.37
N ARG A 473 2.87 -11.07 -10.47
CA ARG A 473 1.91 -10.80 -9.39
C ARG A 473 1.61 -12.08 -8.63
N ASN A 474 1.85 -12.06 -7.33
CA ASN A 474 1.46 -13.11 -6.40
C ASN A 474 0.51 -12.55 -5.32
N LYS A 475 -0.78 -12.90 -5.43
CA LYS A 475 -1.83 -12.41 -4.52
C LYS A 475 -1.76 -13.01 -3.12
N GLU A 476 -1.11 -14.16 -2.95
CA GLU A 476 -1.00 -14.85 -1.65
C GLU A 476 -0.25 -14.01 -0.62
N PHE A 477 0.63 -13.09 -1.03
CA PHE A 477 1.35 -12.21 -0.11
C PHE A 477 0.45 -11.33 0.75
N MET A 478 -0.50 -10.61 0.12
CA MET A 478 -1.44 -9.76 0.85
C MET A 478 -2.39 -10.58 1.71
N GLN A 479 -2.82 -11.75 1.23
CA GLN A 479 -3.67 -12.65 2.01
C GLN A 479 -2.93 -13.21 3.22
N SER A 480 -1.70 -13.66 3.05
CA SER A 480 -0.85 -14.19 4.11
C SER A 480 -0.50 -13.12 5.15
N LEU A 481 -0.18 -11.90 4.69
CA LEU A 481 -0.02 -10.74 5.58
C LEU A 481 -1.30 -10.50 6.37
N SER A 482 -2.46 -10.53 5.70
CA SER A 482 -3.75 -10.33 6.36
C SER A 482 -4.00 -11.37 7.43
N VAL A 483 -3.75 -12.66 7.15
CA VAL A 483 -3.91 -13.74 8.12
C VAL A 483 -2.93 -13.59 9.28
N ALA A 484 -1.64 -13.35 9.00
CA ALA A 484 -0.60 -13.21 10.02
C ALA A 484 -0.87 -12.03 10.99
N ARG A 485 -1.57 -11.00 10.52
CA ARG A 485 -1.89 -9.79 11.30
C ARG A 485 -3.32 -9.76 11.82
N GLY A 486 -3.97 -10.91 11.97
CA GLY A 486 -5.32 -10.99 12.53
C GLY A 486 -6.36 -10.26 11.67
N ARG A 487 -6.32 -10.50 10.35
CA ARG A 487 -7.13 -9.83 9.33
C ARG A 487 -6.85 -8.32 9.28
N LYS A 488 -5.62 -7.84 9.49
CA LYS A 488 -5.22 -6.45 9.19
C LYS A 488 -4.19 -6.43 8.06
N THR A 489 -4.09 -5.36 7.29
CA THR A 489 -3.10 -5.26 6.20
C THR A 489 -1.96 -4.30 6.53
N ASN A 490 -1.71 -4.03 7.82
CA ASN A 490 -0.70 -3.08 8.25
C ASN A 490 0.67 -3.77 8.41
N PHE A 491 1.73 -3.13 7.90
CA PHE A 491 3.10 -3.61 8.06
C PHE A 491 4.12 -2.47 7.92
N GLY A 492 4.97 -2.32 8.93
CA GLY A 492 5.91 -1.19 9.05
C GLY A 492 5.25 0.09 9.57
N ILE A 493 6.07 1.07 9.89
CA ILE A 493 5.63 2.35 10.46
C ILE A 493 6.06 3.53 9.59
N TYR A 494 5.23 4.56 9.58
CA TYR A 494 5.54 5.83 8.95
C TYR A 494 6.30 6.74 9.90
N LEU A 495 7.32 7.40 9.35
CA LEU A 495 8.12 8.37 10.08
C LEU A 495 8.06 9.74 9.40
N MET A 496 8.11 10.78 10.22
CA MET A 496 8.37 12.16 9.80
C MET A 496 9.62 12.68 10.48
N ASN A 497 10.50 13.33 9.71
CA ASN A 497 11.69 13.96 10.27
C ASN A 497 11.30 15.21 11.07
N GLN A 498 11.83 15.34 12.28
CA GLN A 498 11.76 16.55 13.09
C GLN A 498 13.10 17.27 12.96
N PRO A 499 13.24 18.22 12.01
CA PRO A 499 14.53 18.86 11.77
C PRO A 499 14.97 19.64 13.01
N LEU A 500 16.14 19.28 13.55
CA LEU A 500 16.84 20.16 14.48
C LEU A 500 17.41 21.33 13.67
N HIS A 501 17.38 22.54 14.23
CA HIS A 501 18.10 23.69 13.67
C HIS A 501 19.62 23.48 13.79
N SER A 502 20.17 22.54 13.03
CA SER A 502 21.61 22.29 12.91
C SER A 502 22.08 22.72 11.51
N SER A 503 23.33 23.20 11.43
CA SER A 503 23.93 23.73 10.21
C SER A 503 24.64 22.66 9.37
N LEU A 504 24.68 21.41 9.84
CA LEU A 504 25.32 20.29 9.15
C LEU A 504 24.29 19.52 8.30
N PRO A 505 24.69 18.94 7.15
CA PRO A 505 23.81 18.05 6.43
C PRO A 505 23.56 16.81 7.28
N ASP A 506 22.31 16.58 7.67
CA ASP A 506 21.97 15.38 8.41
C ASP A 506 22.10 14.17 7.47
N ILE A 507 23.04 13.27 7.78
CA ILE A 507 23.30 12.04 7.00
C ILE A 507 22.76 10.85 7.80
N LEU A 508 22.01 9.99 7.11
CA LEU A 508 21.60 8.68 7.65
C LEU A 508 22.57 7.61 7.14
N SER A 509 23.08 6.77 8.04
CA SER A 509 24.06 5.73 7.71
C SER A 509 23.62 4.34 8.20
N VAL A 510 23.98 3.31 7.43
CA VAL A 510 23.85 1.90 7.83
C VAL A 510 24.78 1.63 9.02
N GLY A 511 24.31 0.83 9.96
CA GLY A 511 25.02 0.52 11.21
C GLY A 511 24.78 1.53 12.33
N SER A 512 24.14 2.67 12.05
CA SER A 512 23.76 3.63 13.10
C SER A 512 22.79 2.99 14.10
N GLN A 513 23.01 3.28 15.38
CA GLN A 513 22.12 2.85 16.45
C GLN A 513 20.80 3.62 16.40
N VAL A 514 19.70 2.92 16.61
CA VAL A 514 18.35 3.46 16.71
C VAL A 514 17.95 3.47 18.17
N LEU A 515 17.53 4.64 18.67
CA LEU A 515 17.06 4.83 20.03
C LEU A 515 15.56 5.16 20.00
N PRO A 516 14.68 4.19 20.26
CA PRO A 516 13.25 4.44 20.30
C PRO A 516 12.79 5.04 21.63
N VAL A 517 11.74 5.84 21.56
CA VAL A 517 10.93 6.33 22.69
C VAL A 517 9.56 5.67 22.56
N LEU A 518 9.13 4.95 23.60
CA LEU A 518 7.84 4.26 23.61
C LEU A 518 6.67 5.25 23.73
N LYS A 519 5.51 4.86 23.21
CA LYS A 519 4.26 5.57 23.49
C LYS A 519 3.99 5.55 24.99
N GLU A 520 3.64 6.69 25.57
CA GLU A 520 3.16 6.72 26.96
C GLU A 520 1.84 5.94 27.02
N ASN A 521 1.83 4.84 27.79
CA ASN A 521 0.59 4.16 28.13
C ASN A 521 -0.26 5.16 28.93
N MET A 522 -1.35 5.65 28.34
CA MET A 522 -2.44 6.25 29.12
C MET A 522 -3.14 5.14 29.92
N GLU A 523 -2.47 4.61 30.94
CA GLU A 523 -3.16 3.92 32.01
C GLU A 523 -4.04 4.94 32.72
N ILE A 524 -5.35 4.80 32.52
CA ILE A 524 -6.39 5.52 33.27
C ILE A 524 -6.12 5.23 34.75
N GLN A 525 -5.58 6.21 35.47
CA GLN A 525 -5.56 6.16 36.93
C GLN A 525 -7.02 6.08 37.41
N PRO A 526 -7.39 5.10 38.25
CA PRO A 526 -8.72 5.09 38.84
C PRO A 526 -8.90 6.36 39.67
N PRO A 527 -10.08 7.00 39.66
CA PRO A 527 -10.28 8.27 40.33
C PRO A 527 -10.04 8.07 41.83
N THR A 528 -9.09 8.84 42.37
CA THR A 528 -8.89 9.00 43.79
C THR A 528 -10.20 9.47 44.41
N SER A 529 -10.76 8.65 45.29
CA SER A 529 -11.92 8.99 46.12
C SER A 529 -11.57 10.20 46.99
N SER A 530 -12.02 11.39 46.59
CA SER A 530 -12.05 12.55 47.47
C SER A 530 -13.34 12.49 48.29
N GLU A 531 -13.16 12.23 49.59
CA GLU A 531 -14.14 12.51 50.63
C GLU A 531 -14.58 13.99 50.55
N GLU A 532 -15.88 14.24 50.35
CA GLU A 532 -16.48 15.52 50.73
C GLU A 532 -17.55 15.30 51.80
N LYS A 533 -17.14 15.65 53.02
CA LYS A 533 -18.02 16.20 54.04
C LYS A 533 -18.64 17.50 53.51
N CYS A 534 -19.96 17.65 53.57
CA CYS A 534 -20.60 18.73 54.31
C CYS A 534 -22.14 18.66 54.21
N SER A 535 -22.75 18.40 55.36
CA SER A 535 -23.85 19.18 55.96
C SER A 535 -24.51 20.29 55.13
N GLY A 536 -25.84 20.24 55.05
CA GLY A 536 -26.71 21.35 54.64
C GLY A 536 -28.02 20.87 54.06
#